data_AF-A0A645I1I1-F1
#
_entry.id   AF-A0A645I1I1-F1
#
_cell.length_a   1.000
_cell.length_b   1.000
_cell.length_c   1.000
_cell.angle_alpha   90.00
_cell.angle_beta   90.00
_cell.angle_gamma   90.00
#
_symmetry.space_group_name_H-M   'P 1'
#
loop_
_entity.id
_entity.type
_entity.pdbx_description
1 polymer ?
#
loop_
_entity_poly.entity_id
_entity_poly.type
_entity_poly.pdbx_seq_one_letter_code
_entity_poly.pdbx_strand_id
1 'polypeptide(L)'
;MGVGLPQIGDERNIIRNYYDDKQGSGFAYAYQFPGMNKVLQAVGRVIRDEADRGMVLFIDSRFSSSGYRRLFPPHLSHYIKVRNAEDVRQETRAFWNEKEENA
;
A
#
# COMPACT_ATOMS: atom_id res chain seq x y z
N MET A 1 -1.21 20.03 -2.63
CA MET A 1 0.09 19.95 -3.32
C MET A 1 -0.01 18.92 -4.46
N GLY A 2 -0.40 19.36 -5.65
CA GLY A 2 -0.16 18.65 -6.92
C GLY A 2 0.90 19.44 -7.68
N VAL A 3 1.71 18.90 -8.57
CA VAL A 3 1.59 17.68 -9.37
C VAL A 3 3.00 17.15 -9.63
N GLY A 4 3.23 15.88 -9.34
CA GLY A 4 4.47 15.18 -9.65
C GLY A 4 4.16 13.77 -10.13
N LEU A 5 3.19 13.66 -11.04
CA LEU A 5 3.08 12.46 -11.86
C LEU A 5 4.39 12.39 -12.65
N PRO A 6 5.25 11.39 -12.43
CA PRO A 6 6.40 11.22 -13.29
C PRO A 6 5.84 11.04 -14.71
N GLN A 7 6.31 11.84 -15.66
CA GLN A 7 6.02 11.64 -17.07
C GLN A 7 6.23 10.15 -17.40
N ILE A 8 5.44 9.62 -18.34
CA ILE A 8 5.70 8.33 -18.97
C ILE A 8 7.03 8.48 -19.71
N GLY A 9 8.14 8.40 -18.98
CA GLY A 9 9.48 8.66 -19.46
C GLY A 9 10.06 7.39 -20.05
N ASP A 10 10.84 7.57 -21.11
CA ASP A 10 11.49 6.49 -21.87
C ASP A 10 12.19 5.48 -20.96
N GLU A 11 12.73 5.92 -19.83
CA GLU A 11 13.37 5.07 -18.82
C GLU A 11 12.47 3.95 -18.28
N ARG A 12 11.20 4.23 -17.95
CA ARG A 12 10.27 3.19 -17.48
C ARG A 12 9.86 2.23 -18.58
N ASN A 13 9.76 2.73 -19.81
CA ASN A 13 9.50 1.89 -20.97
C ASN A 13 10.72 1.01 -21.28
N ILE A 14 11.95 1.51 -21.11
CA ILE A 14 13.19 0.73 -21.25
C ILE A 14 13.23 -0.38 -20.20
N ILE A 15 12.99 -0.06 -18.92
CA ILE A 15 12.94 -1.05 -17.84
C ILE A 15 11.85 -2.09 -18.15
N ARG A 16 10.65 -1.63 -18.52
CA ARG A 16 9.55 -2.52 -18.88
C ARG A 16 9.95 -3.44 -20.03
N ASN A 17 10.42 -2.90 -21.15
CA ASN A 17 10.76 -3.67 -22.34
C ASN A 17 11.88 -4.68 -22.05
N TYR A 18 12.91 -4.28 -21.29
CA TYR A 18 13.99 -5.17 -20.89
C TYR A 18 13.51 -6.38 -20.08
N TYR A 19 12.62 -6.16 -19.11
CA TYR A 19 12.11 -7.23 -18.24
C TYR A 19 10.91 -7.98 -18.84
N ASP A 20 10.16 -7.37 -19.78
CA ASP A 20 9.17 -8.06 -20.60
C ASP A 20 9.87 -9.06 -21.53
N ASP A 21 10.95 -8.66 -22.19
CA ASP A 21 11.72 -9.54 -23.10
C ASP A 21 12.42 -10.69 -22.36
N LYS A 22 12.92 -10.46 -21.14
CA LYS A 22 13.62 -11.49 -20.36
C LYS A 22 12.73 -12.43 -19.55
N GLN A 23 11.62 -11.95 -18.99
CA GLN A 23 10.82 -12.70 -18.02
C GLN A 23 9.30 -12.47 -18.13
N GLY A 24 8.82 -11.72 -19.13
CA GLY A 24 7.39 -11.38 -19.28
C GLY A 24 6.80 -10.61 -18.09
N SER A 25 7.64 -9.96 -17.28
CA SER A 25 7.26 -9.35 -16.00
C SER A 25 7.63 -7.87 -15.90
N GLY A 26 7.86 -7.21 -17.04
CA GLY A 26 8.32 -5.83 -17.11
C GLY A 26 7.36 -4.83 -16.47
N PHE A 27 6.05 -5.09 -16.51
CA PHE A 27 5.10 -4.26 -15.77
C PHE A 27 5.35 -4.28 -14.26
N ALA A 28 5.64 -5.45 -13.69
CA ALA A 28 5.88 -5.59 -12.26
C ALA A 28 7.11 -4.78 -11.82
N TYR A 29 8.20 -4.88 -12.60
CA TYR A 29 9.46 -4.18 -12.31
C TYR A 29 9.38 -2.67 -12.57
N ALA A 30 8.74 -2.23 -13.65
CA ALA A 30 8.70 -0.81 -14.02
C ALA A 30 7.68 0.01 -13.20
N TYR A 31 6.59 -0.63 -12.74
CA TYR A 31 5.47 0.07 -12.11
C TYR A 31 5.04 -0.50 -10.76
N GLN A 32 4.85 -1.82 -10.65
CA GLN A 32 4.26 -2.42 -9.44
C GLN A 32 5.19 -2.35 -8.23
N PHE A 33 6.44 -2.83 -8.32
CA PHE A 33 7.39 -2.79 -7.21
C PHE A 33 7.78 -1.36 -6.84
N PRO A 34 8.09 -0.45 -7.79
CA PRO A 34 8.35 0.95 -7.45
C PRO A 34 7.14 1.64 -6.80
N GLY A 35 5.93 1.30 -7.24
CA GLY A 35 4.69 1.80 -6.64
C GLY A 35 4.52 1.31 -5.20
N MET A 36 4.68 0.01 -4.97
CA MET A 36 4.57 -0.59 -3.63
C MET A 36 5.63 -0.06 -2.67
N ASN A 37 6.86 0.18 -3.12
CA ASN A 37 7.89 0.79 -2.27
C ASN A 37 7.46 2.16 -1.72
N LYS A 38 6.84 3.00 -2.56
CA LYS A 38 6.30 4.29 -2.12
C LYS A 38 5.16 4.15 -1.12
N VAL A 39 4.27 3.17 -1.35
CA VAL A 39 3.17 2.86 -0.44
C VAL A 39 3.71 2.43 0.93
N LEU A 40 4.67 1.50 0.96
CA LEU A 40 5.27 1.02 2.22
C LEU A 40 6.05 2.11 2.95
N GLN A 41 6.72 3.01 2.23
CA GLN A 41 7.35 4.19 2.83
C GLN A 41 6.33 5.09 3.53
N ALA A 42 5.14 5.29 2.94
CA ALA A 42 4.06 6.07 3.55
C ALA A 42 3.47 5.37 4.78
N VAL A 43 3.29 4.05 4.73
CA VAL A 43 2.88 3.24 5.89
C VAL A 43 3.87 3.40 7.04
N GLY A 44 5.18 3.31 6.76
CA GLY A 44 6.22 3.52 7.77
C GLY A 44 6.31 4.94 8.33
N ARG A 45 5.53 5.91 7.83
CA ARG A 45 5.42 7.24 8.46
C ARG A 45 4.40 7.28 9.59
N VAL A 46 3.49 6.31 9.66
CA VAL A 46 2.39 6.23 10.63
C VAL A 46 2.86 5.69 11.98
N ILE A 47 3.80 4.75 11.98
CA ILE A 47 4.40 4.18 13.19
C ILE A 47 5.89 4.51 13.15
N ARG A 48 6.37 5.35 14.06
CA ARG A 48 7.78 5.79 14.16
C ARG A 48 8.43 5.40 15.48
N ASP A 49 7.63 5.22 16.53
CA ASP A 49 8.07 4.78 17.86
C ASP A 49 7.11 3.73 18.45
N GLU A 50 7.50 3.03 19.51
CA GLU A 50 6.73 1.94 20.13
C GLU A 50 5.39 2.41 20.71
N ALA A 51 5.30 3.68 21.07
CA ALA A 51 4.07 4.29 21.57
C ALA A 51 3.11 4.76 20.45
N ASP A 52 3.57 4.79 19.20
CA ASP A 52 2.76 5.26 18.09
C ASP A 52 1.66 4.26 17.77
N ARG A 53 0.47 4.82 17.56
CA ARG A 53 -0.70 4.07 17.14
C ARG A 53 -1.32 4.80 15.96
N GLY A 54 -1.71 4.05 14.94
CA GLY A 54 -2.35 4.64 13.78
C GLY A 54 -2.93 3.59 12.85
N MET A 55 -3.76 4.05 11.93
CA MET A 55 -4.41 3.22 10.93
C MET A 55 -3.94 3.62 9.53
N VAL A 56 -3.84 2.65 8.64
CA VAL A 56 -3.58 2.86 7.22
C VAL A 56 -4.76 2.32 6.42
N LEU A 57 -5.29 3.15 5.53
CA LEU A 57 -6.37 2.78 4.62
C LEU A 57 -5.82 2.69 3.19
N PHE A 58 -5.87 1.48 2.62
CA PHE A 58 -5.51 1.25 1.22
C PHE A 58 -6.75 1.40 0.32
N ILE A 59 -6.84 2.53 -0.39
CA ILE A 59 -8.00 2.84 -1.25
C ILE A 59 -7.65 2.55 -2.71
N ASP A 60 -7.82 1.29 -3.13
CA ASP A 60 -7.86 0.87 -4.54
C ASP A 60 -8.17 -0.63 -4.64
N SER A 61 -8.91 -1.07 -5.66
CA SER A 61 -9.17 -2.50 -5.87
C SER A 61 -7.90 -3.31 -6.15
N ARG A 62 -6.85 -2.67 -6.69
CA ARG A 62 -5.54 -3.29 -6.96
C ARG A 62 -4.92 -3.90 -5.72
N PHE A 63 -5.07 -3.28 -4.54
CA PHE A 63 -4.52 -3.81 -3.28
C PHE A 63 -5.20 -5.12 -2.85
N SER A 64 -6.38 -5.43 -3.36
CA SER A 64 -7.06 -6.71 -3.14
C SER A 64 -6.65 -7.80 -4.13
N SER A 65 -5.93 -7.47 -5.21
CA SER A 65 -5.46 -8.44 -6.20
C SER A 65 -4.32 -9.30 -5.65
N SER A 66 -4.24 -10.57 -6.08
CA SER A 66 -3.21 -11.51 -5.60
C SER A 66 -1.78 -11.02 -5.89
N GLY A 67 -1.58 -10.34 -7.02
CA GLY A 67 -0.29 -9.76 -7.40
C GLY A 67 0.22 -8.73 -6.40
N TYR A 68 -0.63 -7.82 -5.94
CA TYR A 68 -0.26 -6.80 -4.95
C TYR A 68 -0.24 -7.35 -3.53
N ARG A 69 -1.16 -8.27 -3.19
CA ARG A 69 -1.23 -8.86 -1.85
C ARG A 69 0.06 -9.56 -1.43
N ARG A 70 0.73 -10.23 -2.38
CA ARG A 70 2.03 -10.89 -2.14
C ARG A 70 3.17 -9.92 -1.82
N LEU A 71 2.99 -8.63 -2.09
CA LEU A 71 3.99 -7.59 -1.84
C LEU A 71 3.79 -6.90 -0.50
N PHE A 72 2.71 -7.20 0.22
CA PHE A 72 2.58 -6.72 1.59
C PHE A 72 3.54 -7.49 2.50
N PRO A 73 4.26 -6.78 3.39
CA PRO A 73 5.05 -7.45 4.41
C PRO A 73 4.14 -8.24 5.36
N PRO A 74 4.66 -9.31 6.01
CA PRO A 74 3.85 -10.21 6.84
C PRO A 74 3.04 -9.50 7.94
N HIS A 75 3.59 -8.45 8.55
CA HIS A 75 2.89 -7.70 9.62
C HIS A 75 1.67 -6.91 9.12
N LEU A 76 1.53 -6.65 7.82
CA LEU A 76 0.34 -6.02 7.22
C LEU A 76 -0.68 -7.04 6.70
N SER A 77 -0.43 -8.34 6.85
CA SER A 77 -1.31 -9.39 6.30
C SER A 77 -2.64 -9.53 7.03
N HIS A 78 -2.75 -9.02 8.26
CA HIS A 78 -3.96 -9.06 9.10
C HIS A 78 -4.92 -7.90 8.81
N TYR A 79 -4.90 -7.37 7.58
CA TYR A 79 -5.75 -6.26 7.19
C TYR A 79 -7.23 -6.67 7.13
N ILE A 80 -8.11 -5.72 7.41
CA ILE A 80 -9.55 -5.87 7.26
C ILE A 80 -10.02 -5.28 5.93
N LYS A 81 -11.10 -5.84 5.37
CA LYS A 81 -11.73 -5.31 4.15
C LYS A 81 -12.96 -4.51 4.52
N VAL A 82 -12.91 -3.23 4.25
CA VAL A 82 -14.03 -2.28 4.38
C VAL A 82 -14.63 -2.04 2.99
N ARG A 83 -15.96 -2.01 2.89
CA ARG A 83 -16.68 -1.87 1.61
C ARG A 83 -17.31 -0.49 1.45
N ASN A 84 -17.54 0.21 2.55
CA ASN A 84 -18.21 1.50 2.55
C ASN A 84 -17.69 2.40 3.69
N ALA A 85 -18.16 3.65 3.71
CA ALA A 85 -17.72 4.63 4.69
C ALA A 85 -18.20 4.33 6.13
N GLU A 86 -19.29 3.60 6.31
CA GLU A 86 -19.76 3.17 7.63
C GLU A 86 -18.82 2.11 8.21
N ASP A 87 -18.42 1.11 7.42
CA ASP A 87 -17.42 0.10 7.84
C ASP A 87 -16.14 0.79 8.31
N VAL A 88 -15.64 1.78 7.55
CA VAL A 88 -14.44 2.56 7.93
C VAL A 88 -14.66 3.27 9.27
N ARG A 89 -15.83 3.90 9.48
CA ARG A 89 -16.15 4.60 10.73
C ARG A 89 -16.18 3.66 11.92
N GLN A 90 -16.83 2.51 11.77
CA GLN A 90 -16.95 1.50 12.82
C GLN A 90 -15.58 0.97 13.23
N GLU A 91 -14.78 0.54 12.25
CA GLU A 91 -13.44 -0.02 12.49
C GLU A 91 -12.49 1.03 13.07
N THR A 92 -12.60 2.29 12.62
CA THR A 92 -11.81 3.39 13.20
C THR A 92 -12.17 3.62 14.66
N ARG A 93 -13.45 3.61 15.02
CA ARG A 93 -13.88 3.75 16.42
C ARG A 93 -13.43 2.57 17.27
N ALA A 94 -13.64 1.34 16.79
CA ALA A 94 -13.24 0.13 17.49
C ALA A 94 -11.73 0.12 17.78
N PHE A 95 -10.92 0.46 16.76
CA PHE A 95 -9.49 0.64 16.92
C PHE A 95 -9.21 1.65 18.04
N TRP A 96 -9.66 2.90 17.96
CA TRP A 96 -9.27 3.89 18.97
C TRP A 96 -9.78 3.59 20.38
N ASN A 97 -10.94 2.94 20.53
CA ASN A 97 -11.55 2.62 21.82
C ASN A 97 -10.91 1.41 22.53
N GLU A 98 -10.25 0.50 21.82
CA GLU A 98 -9.58 -0.69 22.40
C GLU A 98 -8.53 -0.36 23.48
N LYS A 99 -8.05 0.89 23.51
CA LYS A 99 -7.09 1.38 24.51
C LYS A 99 -7.77 1.90 25.78
N GLU A 100 -9.05 2.29 25.74
CA GLU A 100 -9.76 2.79 26.92
C GLU A 100 -10.17 1.67 27.89
N GLU A 101 -10.35 0.44 27.41
CA GLU A 101 -10.68 -0.71 28.26
C GLU A 101 -9.45 -1.43 28.86
N ASN A 102 -8.25 -1.18 28.33
CA ASN A 102 -7.01 -1.84 28.74
C ASN A 102 -5.98 -0.89 29.40
N ALA A 103 -6.39 0.35 29.73
CA ALA A 103 -5.55 1.36 30.37
C ALA A 103 -5.96 1.63 31.82
#